data_AF-A0A946WSM9-F1
#
_entry.id   AF-A0A946WSM9-F1
#
_cell.length_a   1.000
_cell.length_b   1.000
_cell.length_c   1.000
_cell.angle_alpha   90.00
_cell.angle_beta   90.00
_cell.angle_gamma   90.00
#
_symmetry.space_group_name_H-M   'P 1'
#
loop_
_entity.id
_entity.type
_entity.pdbx_description
1 polymer ?
#
loop_
_entity_poly.entity_id
_entity_poly.type
_entity_poly.pdbx_seq_one_letter_code
_entity_poly.pdbx_strand_id
1 'polypeptide(L)'
;MLTKFISSLFGSKRDRQLKLLTPVVNEINNHFETYQQTLSDEDLPLKTEEFKNRIADGEELDDILPEAYALVKDACRRCKGKIWDVVGQPTQWDMVPYDVQLVGGMVLHQGKIAEMATGEGKTLVATMPLYLNSLVGKGVHLITVNDYLAQRDAEWMGGVYSLLGVSVGTIISNMSSAERRQNYACDITYGTNNEFGFDYLRDNMATSPPDVVQREHCYSIVDEVDSVLIDEA
;
A
#
# COMPACT_ATOMS: atom_id res chain seq x y z
N MET A 1 -23.91 33.28 -8.62
CA MET A 1 -25.21 32.62 -8.35
C MET A 1 -25.49 31.47 -9.31
N LEU A 2 -25.25 31.62 -10.62
CA LEU A 2 -25.40 30.54 -11.61
C LEU A 2 -24.53 29.29 -11.33
N THR A 3 -23.28 29.48 -10.90
CA THR A 3 -22.34 28.39 -10.54
C THR A 3 -22.78 27.59 -9.31
N LYS A 4 -23.36 28.23 -8.29
CA LYS A 4 -23.90 27.53 -7.10
C LYS A 4 -25.15 26.70 -7.43
N PHE A 5 -25.95 27.13 -8.41
CA PHE A 5 -27.17 26.45 -8.83
C PHE A 5 -26.87 25.22 -9.72
N ILE A 6 -25.84 25.32 -10.58
CA ILE A 6 -25.37 24.20 -11.41
C ILE A 6 -24.68 23.13 -10.53
N SER A 7 -23.89 23.52 -9.53
CA SER A 7 -23.29 22.55 -8.58
C SER A 7 -24.31 21.87 -7.67
N SER A 8 -25.43 22.53 -7.32
CA SER A 8 -26.45 21.95 -6.45
C SER A 8 -27.33 20.90 -7.13
N LEU A 9 -27.50 20.97 -8.46
CA LEU A 9 -28.27 19.99 -9.24
C LEU A 9 -27.46 18.76 -9.65
N PHE A 10 -26.14 18.88 -9.69
CA PHE A 10 -25.24 17.89 -10.30
C PHE A 10 -24.20 17.30 -9.35
N GLY A 11 -24.14 17.78 -8.09
CA GLY A 11 -23.12 17.44 -7.11
C GLY A 11 -21.73 18.01 -7.46
N SER A 12 -20.84 18.05 -6.48
CA SER A 12 -19.43 18.37 -6.72
C SER A 12 -18.72 17.23 -7.48
N LYS A 13 -17.54 17.50 -8.06
CA LYS A 13 -16.68 16.46 -8.66
C LYS A 13 -16.37 15.34 -7.65
N ARG A 14 -16.15 15.71 -6.39
CA ARG A 14 -15.97 14.79 -5.26
C ARG A 14 -17.21 13.91 -5.04
N ASP A 15 -18.41 14.49 -4.99
CA ASP A 15 -19.65 13.73 -4.77
C ASP A 15 -19.89 12.70 -5.87
N ARG A 16 -19.56 13.06 -7.12
CA ARG A 16 -19.65 12.15 -8.26
C ARG A 16 -18.64 11.01 -8.16
N GLN A 17 -17.40 11.30 -7.77
CA GLN A 17 -16.40 10.25 -7.57
C GLN A 17 -16.80 9.30 -6.42
N LEU A 18 -17.28 9.84 -5.30
CA LEU A 18 -17.76 9.03 -4.19
C LEU A 18 -18.90 8.10 -4.65
N LYS A 19 -19.88 8.61 -5.41
CA LYS A 19 -20.96 7.78 -5.97
C LYS A 19 -20.47 6.64 -6.86
N LEU A 20 -19.36 6.82 -7.58
CA LEU A 20 -18.76 5.77 -8.40
C LEU A 20 -18.03 4.72 -7.56
N LEU A 21 -17.43 5.13 -6.43
CA LEU A 21 -16.67 4.24 -5.56
C LEU A 21 -17.54 3.51 -4.52
N THR A 22 -18.70 4.06 -4.15
CA THR A 22 -19.61 3.44 -3.17
C THR A 22 -20.03 2.00 -3.52
N PRO A 23 -20.38 1.65 -4.77
CA PRO A 23 -20.68 0.26 -5.12
C PRO A 23 -19.51 -0.69 -4.82
N VAL A 24 -18.28 -0.27 -5.15
CA VAL A 24 -17.06 -1.04 -4.89
C VAL A 24 -16.79 -1.20 -3.40
N VAL A 25 -17.02 -0.14 -2.60
CA VAL A 25 -16.96 -0.23 -1.13
C VAL A 25 -17.92 -1.30 -0.58
N ASN A 26 -19.15 -1.34 -1.10
CA ASN A 26 -20.14 -2.33 -0.68
C ASN A 26 -19.68 -3.74 -1.06
N GLU A 27 -19.12 -3.91 -2.25
CA GLU A 27 -18.58 -5.20 -2.70
C GLU A 27 -17.41 -5.67 -1.82
N ILE A 28 -16.45 -4.78 -1.50
CA ILE A 28 -15.38 -5.04 -0.53
C ILE A 28 -15.97 -5.52 0.81
N ASN A 29 -16.98 -4.81 1.32
CA ASN A 29 -17.60 -5.15 2.60
C ASN A 29 -18.33 -6.51 2.56
N ASN A 30 -18.98 -6.85 1.45
CA ASN A 30 -19.61 -8.16 1.27
C ASN A 30 -18.58 -9.31 1.25
N HIS A 31 -17.45 -9.13 0.54
CA HIS A 31 -16.35 -10.09 0.57
C HIS A 31 -15.73 -10.20 1.96
N PHE A 32 -15.56 -9.07 2.66
CA PHE A 32 -15.04 -9.04 4.03
C PHE A 32 -15.93 -9.85 4.99
N GLU A 33 -17.25 -9.68 4.93
CA GLU A 33 -18.20 -10.49 5.72
C GLU A 33 -18.12 -11.99 5.37
N THR A 34 -17.91 -12.32 4.10
CA THR A 34 -17.75 -13.70 3.64
C THR A 34 -16.45 -14.31 4.19
N TYR A 35 -15.32 -13.61 4.07
CA TYR A 35 -14.02 -14.09 4.54
C TYR A 35 -13.96 -14.29 6.05
N GLN A 36 -14.64 -13.45 6.83
CA GLN A 36 -14.78 -13.64 8.27
C GLN A 36 -15.38 -14.99 8.67
N GLN A 37 -16.25 -15.55 7.82
CA GLN A 37 -16.97 -16.79 8.09
C GLN A 37 -16.28 -18.00 7.47
N THR A 38 -15.48 -17.80 6.42
CA THR A 38 -15.03 -18.88 5.53
C THR A 38 -13.53 -19.13 5.57
N LEU A 39 -12.71 -18.15 5.98
CA LEU A 39 -11.25 -18.27 5.98
C LEU A 39 -10.68 -18.39 7.40
N SER A 40 -9.63 -19.19 7.56
CA SER A 40 -8.74 -19.18 8.72
C SER A 40 -7.51 -18.29 8.46
N ASP A 41 -6.65 -18.10 9.48
CA ASP A 41 -5.41 -17.31 9.33
C ASP A 41 -4.45 -17.98 8.31
N GLU A 42 -4.46 -19.31 8.22
CA GLU A 42 -3.64 -20.09 7.29
C GLU A 42 -4.10 -19.98 5.83
N ASP A 43 -5.35 -19.60 5.58
CA ASP A 43 -5.90 -19.44 4.24
C ASP A 43 -5.51 -18.10 3.60
N LEU A 44 -5.14 -17.09 4.39
CA LEU A 44 -4.83 -15.74 3.89
C LEU A 44 -3.67 -15.73 2.90
N PRO A 45 -2.50 -16.37 3.18
CA PRO A 45 -1.43 -16.49 2.20
C PRO A 45 -1.84 -17.28 0.95
N LEU A 46 -2.68 -18.30 1.09
CA LEU A 46 -3.18 -19.09 -0.05
C LEU A 46 -4.06 -18.23 -0.97
N LYS A 47 -4.87 -17.34 -0.39
CA LYS A 47 -5.63 -16.35 -1.16
C LYS A 47 -4.74 -15.35 -1.89
N THR A 48 -3.66 -14.89 -1.25
CA THR A 48 -2.66 -14.05 -1.93
C THR A 48 -2.07 -14.77 -3.15
N GLU A 49 -1.70 -16.05 -3.02
CA GLU A 49 -1.17 -16.83 -4.16
C GLU A 49 -2.23 -17.09 -5.24
N GLU A 50 -3.49 -17.32 -4.85
CA GLU A 50 -4.62 -17.38 -5.79
C GLU A 50 -4.74 -16.09 -6.61
N PHE A 51 -4.68 -14.92 -5.96
CA PHE A 51 -4.76 -13.64 -6.66
C PHE A 51 -3.55 -13.41 -7.58
N LYS A 52 -2.33 -13.75 -7.16
CA LYS A 52 -1.14 -13.68 -8.02
C LYS A 52 -1.29 -14.54 -9.28
N ASN A 53 -1.82 -15.76 -9.13
CA ASN A 53 -2.06 -16.65 -10.28
C ASN A 53 -3.11 -16.08 -11.23
N ARG A 54 -4.22 -15.53 -10.69
CA ARG A 54 -5.26 -14.86 -11.49
C ARG A 54 -4.72 -13.68 -12.29
N ILE A 55 -3.88 -12.83 -11.69
CA ILE A 55 -3.19 -11.74 -12.40
C ILE A 55 -2.25 -12.29 -13.48
N ALA A 56 -1.48 -13.34 -13.17
CA ALA A 56 -0.60 -13.97 -14.15
C ALA A 56 -1.36 -14.59 -15.34
N ASP A 57 -2.59 -15.05 -15.10
CA ASP A 57 -3.52 -15.58 -16.12
C ASP A 57 -4.25 -14.48 -16.91
N GLY A 58 -4.02 -13.20 -16.56
CA GLY A 58 -4.48 -12.03 -17.33
C GLY A 58 -5.70 -11.32 -16.75
N GLU A 59 -6.12 -11.62 -15.52
CA GLU A 59 -7.10 -10.80 -14.82
C GLU A 59 -6.49 -9.44 -14.44
N GLU A 60 -7.29 -8.36 -14.49
CA GLU A 60 -6.83 -7.02 -14.19
C GLU A 60 -6.89 -6.73 -12.69
N LEU A 61 -6.00 -5.86 -12.19
CA LEU A 61 -5.99 -5.47 -10.77
C LEU A 61 -7.32 -4.85 -10.31
N ASP A 62 -7.98 -4.08 -11.19
CA ASP A 62 -9.27 -3.45 -10.89
C ASP A 62 -10.38 -4.48 -10.64
N ASP A 63 -10.32 -5.65 -11.29
CA ASP A 63 -11.30 -6.73 -11.11
C ASP A 63 -11.07 -7.48 -9.80
N ILE A 64 -9.80 -7.66 -9.39
CA ILE A 64 -9.43 -8.31 -8.12
C ILE A 64 -9.56 -7.37 -6.91
N LEU A 65 -9.52 -6.05 -7.14
CA LEU A 65 -9.49 -5.03 -6.08
C LEU A 65 -10.51 -5.26 -4.96
N PRO A 66 -11.79 -5.58 -5.23
CA PRO A 66 -12.77 -5.75 -4.15
C PRO A 66 -12.41 -6.91 -3.20
N GLU A 67 -11.96 -8.03 -3.76
CA GLU A 67 -11.53 -9.21 -3.02
C GLU A 67 -10.22 -8.96 -2.26
N ALA A 68 -9.24 -8.36 -2.92
CA ALA A 68 -7.95 -8.05 -2.32
C ALA A 68 -8.08 -7.06 -1.14
N TYR A 69 -8.88 -6.00 -1.29
CA TYR A 69 -9.08 -5.02 -0.20
C TYR A 69 -9.86 -5.63 0.95
N ALA A 70 -10.81 -6.53 0.68
CA ALA A 70 -11.52 -7.29 1.69
C ALA A 70 -10.58 -8.20 2.49
N LEU A 71 -9.62 -8.86 1.83
CA LEU A 71 -8.62 -9.70 2.48
C LEU A 71 -7.69 -8.89 3.38
N VAL A 72 -7.22 -7.72 2.92
CA VAL A 72 -6.42 -6.80 3.75
C VAL A 72 -7.21 -6.32 4.96
N LYS A 73 -8.48 -5.95 4.78
CA LYS A 73 -9.37 -5.52 5.87
C LYS A 73 -9.59 -6.65 6.89
N ASP A 74 -9.75 -7.89 6.44
CA ASP A 74 -9.86 -9.07 7.33
C ASP A 74 -8.55 -9.37 8.06
N ALA A 75 -7.40 -9.24 7.39
CA ALA A 75 -6.09 -9.36 8.04
C ALA A 75 -5.92 -8.31 9.15
N CYS A 76 -6.29 -7.04 8.90
CA CYS A 76 -6.28 -5.98 9.91
C CYS A 76 -7.17 -6.33 11.10
N ARG A 77 -8.39 -6.85 10.85
CA ARG A 77 -9.30 -7.30 11.92
C ARG A 77 -8.71 -8.45 12.73
N ARG A 78 -8.12 -9.45 12.09
CA ARG A 78 -7.47 -10.60 12.75
C ARG A 78 -6.28 -10.17 13.60
N CYS A 79 -5.58 -9.10 13.21
CA CYS A 79 -4.49 -8.52 13.98
C CYS A 79 -4.96 -7.73 15.21
N LYS A 80 -6.24 -7.42 15.36
CA LYS A 80 -6.75 -6.62 16.49
C LYS A 80 -6.39 -7.26 17.84
N GLY A 81 -5.75 -6.49 18.70
CA GLY A 81 -5.26 -6.90 20.02
C GLY A 81 -3.91 -7.62 20.01
N LYS A 82 -3.34 -7.97 18.84
CA LYS A 82 -1.98 -8.51 18.74
C LYS A 82 -0.95 -7.41 18.99
N ILE A 83 0.21 -7.78 19.49
CA ILE A 83 1.33 -6.88 19.82
C ILE A 83 2.58 -7.39 19.13
N TRP A 84 3.33 -6.48 18.49
CA TRP A 84 4.67 -6.76 17.99
C TRP A 84 5.60 -5.56 18.21
N ASP A 85 6.89 -5.80 18.06
CA ASP A 85 7.89 -4.75 18.17
C ASP A 85 7.86 -3.85 16.93
N VAL A 86 7.85 -2.54 17.15
CA VAL A 86 7.96 -1.51 16.12
C VAL A 86 9.01 -0.52 16.60
N VAL A 87 10.20 -0.57 15.99
CA VAL A 87 11.38 0.22 16.30
C VAL A 87 11.72 0.16 17.80
N GLY A 88 11.73 -1.06 18.35
CA GLY A 88 12.04 -1.32 19.76
C GLY A 88 10.91 -0.98 20.74
N GLN A 89 9.70 -0.69 20.25
CA GLN A 89 8.52 -0.41 21.07
C GLN A 89 7.43 -1.46 20.85
N PRO A 90 6.95 -2.15 21.92
CA PRO A 90 5.83 -3.05 21.80
C PRO A 90 4.57 -2.24 21.45
N THR A 91 4.06 -2.47 20.25
CA THR A 91 2.94 -1.72 19.68
C THR A 91 1.76 -2.67 19.48
N GLN A 92 0.61 -2.31 20.06
CA GLN A 92 -0.63 -3.05 19.86
C GLN A 92 -1.31 -2.60 18.56
N TRP A 93 -1.79 -3.56 17.79
CA TRP A 93 -2.65 -3.29 16.65
C TRP A 93 -4.11 -3.19 17.08
N ASP A 94 -4.74 -2.05 16.86
CA ASP A 94 -6.16 -1.82 17.20
C ASP A 94 -6.95 -1.19 16.05
N MET A 95 -6.50 -1.43 14.81
CA MET A 95 -7.04 -0.77 13.62
C MET A 95 -7.79 -1.74 12.71
N VAL A 96 -8.98 -1.34 12.27
CA VAL A 96 -9.70 -1.99 11.17
C VAL A 96 -10.15 -0.89 10.21
N PRO A 97 -9.83 -1.00 8.91
CA PRO A 97 -10.13 0.08 7.99
C PRO A 97 -11.62 0.45 7.87
N TYR A 98 -11.91 1.75 7.89
CA TYR A 98 -13.22 2.33 7.62
C TYR A 98 -13.48 2.48 6.12
N ASP A 99 -14.73 2.69 5.73
CA ASP A 99 -15.12 2.86 4.32
C ASP A 99 -14.43 4.05 3.65
N VAL A 100 -14.22 5.14 4.38
CA VAL A 100 -13.47 6.30 3.87
C VAL A 100 -11.99 5.98 3.58
N GLN A 101 -11.43 5.02 4.32
CA GLN A 101 -10.07 4.53 4.11
C GLN A 101 -10.01 3.58 2.91
N LEU A 102 -11.05 2.75 2.69
CA LEU A 102 -11.20 1.98 1.45
C LEU A 102 -11.22 2.90 0.22
N VAL A 103 -11.99 4.01 0.30
CA VAL A 103 -12.02 5.04 -0.75
C VAL A 103 -10.64 5.65 -0.97
N GLY A 104 -9.93 6.03 0.09
CA GLY A 104 -8.57 6.57 -0.01
C GLY A 104 -7.63 5.59 -0.73
N GLY A 105 -7.69 4.31 -0.38
CA GLY A 105 -6.89 3.26 -1.02
C GLY A 105 -7.20 3.11 -2.51
N MET A 106 -8.47 3.14 -2.91
CA MET A 106 -8.88 3.09 -4.32
C MET A 106 -8.39 4.32 -5.10
N VAL A 107 -8.43 5.50 -4.49
CA VAL A 107 -7.92 6.73 -5.12
C VAL A 107 -6.41 6.63 -5.35
N LEU A 108 -5.65 6.11 -4.38
CA LEU A 108 -4.21 5.88 -4.54
C LEU A 108 -3.91 4.89 -5.66
N HIS A 109 -4.61 3.74 -5.70
CA HIS A 109 -4.44 2.75 -6.77
C HIS A 109 -4.67 3.35 -8.17
N GLN A 110 -5.63 4.27 -8.31
CA GLN A 110 -5.90 5.00 -9.56
C GLN A 110 -4.79 6.02 -9.95
N GLY A 111 -3.67 6.06 -9.24
CA GLY A 111 -2.57 6.99 -9.48
C GLY A 111 -2.91 8.44 -9.14
N LYS A 112 -3.83 8.67 -8.19
CA LYS A 112 -4.28 10.01 -7.78
C LYS A 112 -3.86 10.32 -6.35
N ILE A 113 -3.90 11.61 -6.00
CA ILE A 113 -3.66 12.09 -4.64
C ILE A 113 -4.92 11.90 -3.81
N ALA A 114 -4.79 11.19 -2.69
CA ALA A 114 -5.83 11.07 -1.67
C ALA A 114 -5.59 12.09 -0.55
N GLU A 115 -6.29 13.23 -0.60
CA GLU A 115 -6.23 14.23 0.48
C GLU A 115 -7.03 13.75 1.69
N MET A 116 -6.34 13.51 2.79
CA MET A 116 -6.91 13.04 4.05
C MET A 116 -6.39 13.90 5.21
N ALA A 117 -7.26 14.25 6.14
CA ALA A 117 -6.87 15.01 7.32
C ALA A 117 -5.91 14.19 8.20
N THR A 118 -5.04 14.88 8.96
CA THR A 118 -4.18 14.23 9.95
C THR A 118 -5.03 13.43 10.95
N GLY A 119 -4.64 12.18 11.21
CA GLY A 119 -5.39 11.28 12.09
C GLY A 119 -6.40 10.37 11.38
N GLU A 120 -6.67 10.57 10.08
CA GLU A 120 -7.54 9.68 9.28
C GLU A 120 -6.89 8.33 8.91
N GLY A 121 -5.65 8.09 9.38
CA GLY A 121 -4.95 6.83 9.19
C GLY A 121 -4.32 6.64 7.80
N LYS A 122 -3.66 7.67 7.25
CA LYS A 122 -2.93 7.60 5.95
C LYS A 122 -2.05 6.36 5.84
N THR A 123 -1.28 6.04 6.88
CA THR A 123 -0.41 4.85 6.92
C THR A 123 -1.19 3.54 6.74
N LEU A 124 -2.35 3.41 7.42
CA LEU A 124 -3.22 2.25 7.24
C LEU A 124 -3.82 2.19 5.84
N VAL A 125 -4.22 3.35 5.29
CA VAL A 125 -4.78 3.44 3.93
C VAL A 125 -3.82 2.91 2.88
N ALA A 126 -2.51 3.22 3.01
CA ALA A 126 -1.50 2.78 2.06
C ALA A 126 -1.39 1.24 1.97
N THR A 127 -1.77 0.50 3.01
CA THR A 127 -1.64 -0.97 3.02
C THR A 127 -2.40 -1.67 1.91
N MET A 128 -3.58 -1.17 1.55
CA MET A 128 -4.45 -1.80 0.56
C MET A 128 -3.92 -1.65 -0.87
N PRO A 129 -3.61 -0.44 -1.38
CA PRO A 129 -3.01 -0.30 -2.71
C PRO A 129 -1.61 -0.90 -2.76
N LEU A 130 -0.81 -0.85 -1.68
CA LEU A 130 0.49 -1.54 -1.69
C LEU A 130 0.32 -3.04 -1.85
N TYR A 131 -0.58 -3.67 -1.08
CA TYR A 131 -0.91 -5.09 -1.23
C TYR A 131 -1.37 -5.42 -2.65
N LEU A 132 -2.42 -4.75 -3.15
CA LEU A 132 -2.99 -5.01 -4.48
C LEU A 132 -1.95 -4.90 -5.58
N ASN A 133 -1.20 -3.80 -5.64
CA ASN A 133 -0.23 -3.56 -6.72
C ASN A 133 1.00 -4.46 -6.59
N SER A 134 1.31 -4.97 -5.40
CA SER A 134 2.39 -5.95 -5.21
C SER A 134 2.08 -7.33 -5.81
N LEU A 135 0.81 -7.67 -6.03
CA LEU A 135 0.39 -8.96 -6.61
C LEU A 135 0.94 -9.19 -8.03
N VAL A 136 1.37 -8.13 -8.72
CA VAL A 136 2.02 -8.20 -10.03
C VAL A 136 3.42 -8.85 -9.95
N GLY A 137 4.03 -8.94 -8.77
CA GLY A 137 5.35 -9.56 -8.57
C GLY A 137 6.54 -8.73 -9.07
N LYS A 138 6.27 -7.54 -9.61
CA LYS A 138 7.29 -6.50 -9.91
C LYS A 138 7.58 -5.59 -8.72
N GLY A 139 6.74 -5.75 -7.70
CA GLY A 139 6.61 -5.04 -6.44
C GLY A 139 6.67 -3.51 -6.49
N VAL A 140 6.55 -2.92 -5.29
CA VAL A 140 6.05 -1.55 -5.12
C VAL A 140 6.82 -0.79 -4.07
N HIS A 141 6.86 0.54 -4.19
CA HIS A 141 7.59 1.40 -3.26
C HIS A 141 6.65 2.29 -2.45
N LEU A 142 6.87 2.38 -1.13
CA LEU A 142 6.33 3.47 -0.31
C LEU A 142 7.46 4.44 0.03
N ILE A 143 7.27 5.69 -0.36
CA ILE A 143 8.22 6.77 -0.13
C ILE A 143 7.74 7.59 1.06
N THR A 144 8.58 7.73 2.07
CA THR A 144 8.36 8.60 3.24
C THR A 144 9.43 9.70 3.29
N VAL A 145 9.27 10.64 4.23
CA VAL A 145 10.17 11.79 4.37
C VAL A 145 11.47 11.50 5.13
N ASN A 146 11.58 10.37 5.85
CA ASN A 146 12.82 9.99 6.53
C ASN A 146 12.90 8.49 6.87
N ASP A 147 14.12 8.02 7.11
CA ASP A 147 14.44 6.61 7.41
C ASP A 147 13.68 6.05 8.62
N TYR A 148 13.47 6.86 9.66
CA TYR A 148 12.72 6.44 10.84
C TYR A 148 11.27 6.12 10.50
N LEU A 149 10.59 6.98 9.73
CA LEU A 149 9.21 6.75 9.29
C LEU A 149 9.12 5.56 8.33
N ALA A 150 10.08 5.43 7.41
CA ALA A 150 10.16 4.26 6.52
C ALA A 150 10.22 2.95 7.33
N GLN A 151 11.16 2.87 8.29
CA GLN A 151 11.33 1.69 9.14
C GLN A 151 10.12 1.46 10.04
N ARG A 152 9.65 2.49 10.73
CA ARG A 152 8.48 2.41 11.63
C ARG A 152 7.26 1.89 10.89
N ASP A 153 6.96 2.43 9.72
CA ASP A 153 5.74 2.07 9.01
C ASP A 153 5.83 0.69 8.36
N ALA A 154 7.03 0.30 7.90
CA ALA A 154 7.29 -1.05 7.41
C ALA A 154 7.09 -2.11 8.51
N GLU A 155 7.65 -1.88 9.70
CA GLU A 155 7.51 -2.79 10.85
C GLU A 155 6.09 -2.76 11.42
N TRP A 156 5.47 -1.58 11.50
CA TRP A 156 4.12 -1.44 12.02
C TRP A 156 3.09 -2.11 11.12
N MET A 157 3.11 -1.89 9.81
CA MET A 157 2.19 -2.57 8.89
C MET A 157 2.63 -4.02 8.60
N GLY A 158 3.89 -4.36 8.89
CA GLY A 158 4.51 -5.66 8.64
C GLY A 158 3.76 -6.85 9.26
N GLY A 159 3.13 -6.68 10.41
CA GLY A 159 2.29 -7.73 11.02
C GLY A 159 1.09 -8.12 10.14
N VAL A 160 0.48 -7.15 9.45
CA VAL A 160 -0.62 -7.40 8.51
C VAL A 160 -0.11 -8.08 7.24
N TYR A 161 0.98 -7.58 6.65
CA TYR A 161 1.56 -8.16 5.45
C TYR A 161 2.07 -9.59 5.67
N SER A 162 2.66 -9.86 6.83
CA SER A 162 3.12 -11.20 7.22
C SER A 162 1.96 -12.20 7.26
N LEU A 163 0.81 -11.81 7.82
CA LEU A 163 -0.39 -12.65 7.82
C LEU A 163 -0.94 -12.93 6.41
N LEU A 164 -0.73 -11.99 5.48
CA LEU A 164 -1.10 -12.12 4.07
C LEU A 164 -0.05 -12.86 3.22
N GLY A 165 1.10 -13.23 3.79
CA GLY A 165 2.20 -13.86 3.04
C GLY A 165 2.94 -12.89 2.11
N VAL A 166 2.93 -11.59 2.41
CA VAL A 166 3.59 -10.54 1.62
C VAL A 166 4.87 -10.08 2.30
N SER A 167 5.97 -10.09 1.56
CA SER A 167 7.29 -9.69 2.06
C SER A 167 7.48 -8.17 2.03
N VAL A 168 8.12 -7.63 3.07
CA VAL A 168 8.35 -6.19 3.23
C VAL A 168 9.84 -5.94 3.49
N GLY A 169 10.42 -5.06 2.68
CA GLY A 169 11.78 -4.55 2.85
C GLY A 169 11.79 -3.07 3.21
N THR A 170 12.88 -2.61 3.79
CA THR A 170 13.12 -1.18 4.06
C THR A 170 14.48 -0.79 3.53
N ILE A 171 14.57 0.35 2.85
CA ILE A 171 15.81 0.98 2.42
C ILE A 171 16.08 2.19 3.31
N ILE A 172 17.20 2.15 4.03
CA ILE A 172 17.68 3.24 4.88
C ILE A 172 19.16 3.52 4.61
N SER A 173 19.64 4.63 5.15
CA SER A 173 21.02 5.06 5.09
C SER A 173 21.98 3.98 5.59
N ASN A 174 23.20 3.96 5.04
CA ASN A 174 24.31 3.07 5.43
C ASN A 174 24.11 1.55 5.17
N MET A 175 23.10 1.15 4.38
CA MET A 175 22.99 -0.23 3.88
C MET A 175 23.99 -0.54 2.77
N SER A 176 24.57 -1.74 2.83
CA SER A 176 25.38 -2.31 1.74
C SER A 176 24.52 -2.65 0.51
N SER A 177 25.16 -2.77 -0.66
CA SER A 177 24.46 -3.16 -1.90
C SER A 177 23.83 -4.56 -1.82
N ALA A 178 24.34 -5.45 -0.95
CA ALA A 178 23.74 -6.77 -0.73
C ALA A 178 22.43 -6.65 0.06
N GLU A 179 22.42 -5.86 1.14
CA GLU A 179 21.21 -5.60 1.93
C GLU A 179 20.14 -4.88 1.09
N ARG A 180 20.54 -3.91 0.27
CA ARG A 180 19.61 -3.20 -0.62
C ARG A 180 18.94 -4.16 -1.60
N ARG A 181 19.71 -5.03 -2.28
CA ARG A 181 19.14 -6.05 -3.18
C ARG A 181 18.12 -6.95 -2.47
N GLN A 182 18.41 -7.38 -1.25
CA GLN A 182 17.47 -8.18 -0.48
C GLN A 182 16.16 -7.42 -0.20
N ASN A 183 16.26 -6.13 0.15
CA ASN A 183 15.09 -5.30 0.46
C ASN A 183 14.27 -4.90 -0.79
N TYR A 184 14.93 -4.68 -1.94
CA TYR A 184 14.25 -4.46 -3.23
C TYR A 184 13.61 -5.73 -3.80
N ALA A 185 14.09 -6.91 -3.40
CA ALA A 185 13.50 -8.19 -3.80
C ALA A 185 12.17 -8.50 -3.08
N CYS A 186 11.83 -7.76 -2.02
CA CYS A 186 10.55 -7.90 -1.33
C CYS A 186 9.38 -7.42 -2.21
N ASP A 187 8.17 -7.89 -1.90
CA ASP A 187 6.95 -7.48 -2.62
C ASP A 187 6.68 -5.98 -2.44
N ILE A 188 6.91 -5.47 -1.22
CA ILE A 188 6.77 -4.06 -0.86
C ILE A 188 8.09 -3.55 -0.28
N THR A 189 8.54 -2.37 -0.72
CA THR A 189 9.76 -1.73 -0.20
C THR A 189 9.46 -0.33 0.31
N TYR A 190 9.77 -0.06 1.57
CA TYR A 190 9.68 1.26 2.20
C TYR A 190 11.03 1.98 2.07
N GLY A 191 11.03 3.30 1.95
CA GLY A 191 12.26 4.08 1.91
C GLY A 191 12.00 5.57 1.73
N THR A 192 13.05 6.35 1.51
CA THR A 192 12.95 7.79 1.23
C THR A 192 13.21 8.09 -0.23
N ASN A 193 12.75 9.26 -0.70
CA ASN A 193 13.02 9.76 -2.04
C ASN A 193 14.53 9.77 -2.36
N ASN A 194 15.34 10.22 -1.41
CA ASN A 194 16.80 10.27 -1.53
C ASN A 194 17.38 8.88 -1.73
N GLU A 195 17.00 7.90 -0.92
CA GLU A 195 17.54 6.55 -1.01
C GLU A 195 17.16 5.86 -2.33
N PHE A 196 15.90 5.92 -2.73
CA PHE A 196 15.46 5.39 -4.03
C PHE A 196 16.13 6.11 -5.20
N GLY A 197 16.26 7.44 -5.13
CA GLY A 197 16.89 8.24 -6.17
C GLY A 197 18.39 7.95 -6.32
N PHE A 198 19.13 7.88 -5.22
CA PHE A 198 20.56 7.57 -5.25
C PHE A 198 20.84 6.13 -5.66
N ASP A 199 20.00 5.17 -5.28
CA ASP A 199 20.10 3.80 -5.79
C ASP A 199 19.88 3.74 -7.29
N TYR A 200 18.87 4.45 -7.81
CA TYR A 200 18.66 4.54 -9.25
C TYR A 200 19.88 5.13 -9.97
N LEU A 201 20.47 6.21 -9.44
CA LEU A 201 21.69 6.80 -10.01
C LEU A 201 22.89 5.83 -9.96
N ARG A 202 23.07 5.12 -8.84
CA ARG A 202 24.14 4.11 -8.69
C ARG A 202 23.98 2.96 -9.66
N ASP A 203 22.76 2.47 -9.84
CA ASP A 203 22.45 1.38 -10.77
C ASP A 203 22.75 1.77 -12.22
N ASN A 204 22.51 3.02 -12.60
CA ASN A 204 22.87 3.54 -13.92
C ASN A 204 24.39 3.80 -14.10
N MET A 205 25.17 3.74 -13.03
CA MET A 205 26.63 3.78 -13.06
C MET A 205 27.27 2.39 -12.87
N ALA A 206 26.47 1.35 -12.61
CA ALA A 206 26.95 0.00 -12.40
C ALA A 206 27.65 -0.54 -13.66
N THR A 207 28.80 -1.18 -13.46
CA THR A 207 29.58 -1.76 -14.57
C THR A 207 29.17 -3.20 -14.89
N SER A 208 28.38 -3.84 -14.01
CA SER A 208 27.88 -5.19 -14.22
C SER A 208 26.43 -5.34 -13.70
N PRO A 209 25.59 -6.19 -14.33
CA PRO A 209 24.22 -6.40 -13.87
C PRO A 209 24.08 -6.86 -12.41
N PRO A 210 24.98 -7.68 -11.83
CA PRO A 210 24.92 -8.06 -10.41
C PRO A 210 25.09 -6.91 -9.41
N ASP A 211 25.62 -5.76 -9.84
CA ASP A 211 25.82 -4.58 -9.00
C ASP A 211 24.56 -3.69 -8.93
N VAL A 212 23.58 -3.93 -9.80
CA VAL A 212 22.27 -3.26 -9.80
C VAL A 212 21.46 -3.74 -8.60
N VAL A 213 20.93 -2.81 -7.81
CA VAL A 213 20.18 -3.13 -6.59
C VAL A 213 18.67 -3.05 -6.75
N GLN A 214 18.18 -2.16 -7.62
CA GLN A 214 16.76 -1.99 -7.89
C GLN A 214 16.23 -3.01 -8.89
N ARG A 215 14.90 -3.02 -9.00
CA ARG A 215 14.12 -3.72 -10.03
C ARG A 215 13.32 -2.72 -10.85
N GLU A 216 12.40 -3.20 -11.69
CA GLU A 216 11.49 -2.36 -12.45
C GLU A 216 10.69 -1.39 -11.56
N HIS A 217 10.52 -0.14 -11.99
CA HIS A 217 9.71 0.86 -11.30
C HIS A 217 8.23 0.70 -11.67
N CYS A 218 7.52 -0.18 -10.96
CA CYS A 218 6.13 -0.53 -11.29
C CYS A 218 5.10 0.45 -10.70
N TYR A 219 5.17 0.70 -9.40
CA TYR A 219 4.21 1.55 -8.69
C TYR A 219 4.83 2.12 -7.41
N SER A 220 4.52 3.39 -7.11
CA SER A 220 5.00 4.08 -5.92
C SER A 220 3.90 4.90 -5.28
N ILE A 221 3.83 4.89 -3.95
CA ILE A 221 3.03 5.83 -3.17
C ILE A 221 4.00 6.78 -2.47
N VAL A 222 3.74 8.08 -2.57
CA VAL A 222 4.52 9.12 -1.88
C VAL A 222 3.68 9.64 -0.72
N ASP A 223 4.11 9.36 0.51
CA ASP A 223 3.56 9.99 1.70
C ASP A 223 4.11 11.42 1.86
N GLU A 224 3.27 12.33 2.37
CA GLU A 224 3.55 13.78 2.41
C GLU A 224 4.08 14.32 1.06
N VAL A 225 3.29 14.08 0.02
CA VAL A 225 3.62 14.38 -1.39
C VAL A 225 3.97 15.84 -1.65
N ASP A 226 3.41 16.77 -0.87
CA ASP A 226 3.74 18.20 -0.92
C ASP A 226 5.18 18.45 -0.48
N SER A 227 5.61 17.87 0.62
CA SER A 227 7.02 17.97 1.07
C SER A 227 7.97 17.35 0.04
N VAL A 228 7.66 16.16 -0.47
CA VAL A 228 8.59 15.41 -1.34
C VAL A 228 8.62 15.93 -2.79
N LEU A 229 7.48 16.23 -3.39
CA LEU A 229 7.39 16.58 -4.83
C LEU A 229 7.29 18.08 -5.10
N ILE A 230 7.13 18.93 -4.07
CA ILE A 230 7.07 20.38 -4.23
C ILE A 230 8.21 21.06 -3.47
N ASP A 231 8.35 20.80 -2.17
CA ASP A 231 9.35 21.51 -1.37
C ASP A 231 10.80 21.00 -1.62
N GLU A 232 10.95 19.70 -1.91
CA GLU A 232 12.24 19.06 -2.17
C GLU A 232 12.59 18.84 -3.65
N ALA A 233 11.71 19.20 -4.59
CA ALA A 233 11.89 19.02 -6.03
C ALA A 233 12.70 20.14 -6.70
#